data_AF-A0A7W9B6U0-F1
#
_entry.id   AF-A0A7W9B6U0-F1
#
_cell.length_a   1.000
_cell.length_b   1.000
_cell.length_c   1.000
_cell.angle_alpha   90.00
_cell.angle_beta   90.00
_cell.angle_gamma   90.00
#
_symmetry.space_group_name_H-M   'P 1'
#
loop_
_entity.id
_entity.type
_entity.pdbx_description
1 polymer ?
#
loop_
_entity_poly.entity_id
_entity_poly.type
_entity_poly.pdbx_seq_one_letter_code
_entity_poly.pdbx_strand_id
1 'polypeptide(L)'
;MTKPKSILLFDRLFLAAIVLGIAAFAYRWSETSALFASTPEASALGMGPGFLIGTFAVGMAINLIIWYFISRRRSKIAKWIQVVLYVLGLVFFLTSLNNPLSPKGLALAANLVIYALYGAATYMLFRPDTAAWFGNDRVDPDAFR
;
A
#
# COMPACT_ATOMS: atom_id res chain seq x y z
N MET A 1 18.05 7.67 19.26
CA MET A 1 17.36 8.60 18.34
C MET A 1 15.86 8.39 18.47
N THR A 2 15.13 9.42 18.89
CA THR A 2 13.66 9.39 18.96
C THR A 2 13.06 9.44 17.56
N LYS A 3 11.94 8.75 17.37
CA LYS A 3 11.26 8.68 16.07
C LYS A 3 10.55 10.01 15.79
N PRO A 4 10.70 10.63 14.61
CA PRO A 4 10.03 11.89 14.30
C PRO A 4 8.51 11.75 14.34
N LYS A 5 7.82 12.84 14.67
CA LYS A 5 6.35 12.87 14.70
C LYS A 5 5.75 12.51 13.34
N SER A 6 6.36 12.92 12.22
CA SER A 6 5.84 12.59 10.89
C SER A 6 5.98 11.11 10.53
N ILE A 7 7.04 10.41 10.98
CA ILE A 7 7.11 8.95 10.80
C ILE A 7 6.04 8.26 11.67
N LEU A 8 5.79 8.73 12.90
CA LEU A 8 4.72 8.17 13.74
C LEU A 8 3.34 8.36 13.10
N LEU A 9 3.09 9.51 12.47
CA LEU A 9 1.87 9.76 11.71
C LEU A 9 1.80 8.88 10.45
N PHE A 10 2.91 8.73 9.72
CA PHE A 10 3.02 7.79 8.61
C PHE A 10 2.61 6.38 9.04
N ASP A 11 3.17 5.86 10.15
CA ASP A 11 2.84 4.52 10.63
C ASP A 11 1.34 4.35 10.88
N ARG A 12 0.73 5.34 11.57
CA ARG A 12 -0.69 5.30 11.91
C ARG A 12 -1.57 5.33 10.67
N LEU A 13 -1.29 6.25 9.74
CA LEU A 13 -2.07 6.41 8.51
C LEU A 13 -1.91 5.20 7.59
N PHE A 14 -0.68 4.69 7.46
CA PHE A 14 -0.37 3.56 6.59
C PHE A 14 -1.00 2.25 7.12
N LEU A 15 -0.87 1.98 8.42
CA LEU A 15 -1.49 0.80 9.04
C LEU A 15 -3.02 0.91 9.07
N ALA A 16 -3.58 2.10 9.29
CA ALA A 16 -5.02 2.32 9.16
C ALA A 16 -5.51 2.02 7.74
N ALA A 17 -4.78 2.46 6.71
CA ALA A 17 -5.10 2.17 5.32
C ALA A 17 -5.03 0.66 5.01
N ILE A 18 -4.05 -0.06 5.56
CA ILE A 18 -3.96 -1.53 5.44
C ILE A 18 -5.20 -2.20 6.07
N VAL A 19 -5.54 -1.85 7.31
CA VAL A 19 -6.67 -2.45 8.03
C VAL A 19 -7.98 -2.17 7.30
N LEU A 20 -8.19 -0.94 6.84
CA LEU A 20 -9.35 -0.59 6.03
C LEU A 20 -9.37 -1.33 4.69
N GLY A 21 -8.22 -1.54 4.06
CA GLY A 21 -8.10 -2.34 2.84
C GLY A 21 -8.51 -3.80 3.05
N ILE A 22 -8.11 -4.41 4.17
CA ILE A 22 -8.53 -5.76 4.55
C ILE A 22 -10.04 -5.81 4.80
N ALA A 23 -10.58 -4.84 5.53
CA ALA A 23 -12.02 -4.75 5.79
C ALA A 23 -12.83 -4.57 4.49
N ALA A 24 -12.37 -3.70 3.58
CA ALA A 24 -13.01 -3.47 2.29
C ALA A 24 -12.96 -4.71 1.39
N PHE A 25 -11.84 -5.44 1.38
CA PHE A 25 -11.71 -6.71 0.67
C PHE A 25 -12.67 -7.77 1.21
N ALA A 26 -12.71 -7.93 2.54
CA ALA A 26 -13.62 -8.89 3.19
C ALA A 26 -15.09 -8.55 2.92
N TYR A 27 -15.46 -7.27 2.99
CA TYR A 27 -16.82 -6.80 2.73
C TYR A 27 -17.29 -7.13 1.30
N ARG A 28 -16.39 -7.01 0.31
CA ARG A 28 -16.70 -7.26 -1.11
C ARG A 28 -16.43 -8.69 -1.58
N TRP A 29 -15.98 -9.57 -0.68
CA TRP A 29 -15.48 -10.88 -1.05
C TRP A 29 -16.52 -11.71 -1.82
N SER A 30 -17.76 -11.76 -1.34
CA SER A 30 -18.84 -12.53 -1.96
C SER A 30 -19.10 -12.10 -3.41
N GLU A 31 -19.26 -10.80 -3.64
CA GLU A 31 -19.49 -10.22 -4.98
C GLU A 31 -18.28 -10.43 -5.90
N THR A 32 -17.08 -10.15 -5.39
CA THR A 32 -15.84 -10.19 -6.18
C THR A 32 -15.48 -11.62 -6.59
N SER A 33 -15.62 -12.58 -5.68
CA SER A 33 -15.31 -13.99 -5.96
C SER A 33 -16.32 -14.63 -6.91
N ALA A 34 -17.61 -14.29 -6.80
CA ALA A 34 -18.64 -14.76 -7.73
C ALA A 34 -18.42 -14.19 -9.14
N LEU A 35 -18.13 -12.90 -9.25
CA LEU A 35 -17.86 -12.25 -10.54
C LEU A 35 -16.55 -12.73 -11.16
N PHE A 36 -15.52 -13.00 -10.36
CA PHE A 36 -14.28 -13.60 -10.86
C PHE A 36 -14.46 -15.04 -11.34
N ALA A 37 -15.28 -15.83 -10.65
CA ALA A 37 -15.58 -17.19 -11.09
C ALA A 37 -16.38 -17.25 -12.41
N SER A 38 -17.08 -16.17 -12.76
CA SER A 38 -17.82 -16.08 -14.02
C SER A 38 -17.01 -15.51 -15.19
N THR A 39 -15.74 -15.11 -14.99
CA THR A 39 -14.90 -14.62 -16.09
C THR A 39 -14.29 -15.79 -16.88
N PRO A 40 -14.32 -15.73 -18.23
CA PRO A 40 -13.70 -16.75 -19.08
C PRO A 40 -12.20 -16.93 -18.82
N GLU A 41 -11.49 -15.86 -18.46
CA GLU A 41 -10.06 -15.86 -18.19
C GLU A 41 -9.70 -16.64 -16.94
N ALA A 42 -10.50 -16.51 -15.87
CA ALA A 42 -10.27 -17.26 -14.63
C ALA A 42 -10.50 -18.76 -14.84
N SER A 43 -11.54 -19.11 -15.62
CA SER A 43 -11.82 -20.50 -15.99
C SER A 43 -10.72 -21.10 -16.87
N ALA A 44 -10.27 -20.36 -17.89
CA ALA A 44 -9.24 -20.82 -18.83
C ALA A 44 -7.87 -21.08 -18.15
N LEU A 45 -7.55 -20.34 -17.09
CA LEU A 45 -6.30 -20.46 -16.35
C LEU A 45 -6.41 -21.36 -15.10
N GLY A 46 -7.57 -21.97 -14.86
CA GLY A 46 -7.83 -22.76 -13.64
C GLY A 46 -7.70 -21.95 -12.35
N MET A 47 -7.86 -20.63 -12.42
CA MET A 47 -7.70 -19.71 -11.29
C MET A 47 -8.99 -19.68 -10.47
N GLY A 48 -8.98 -20.36 -9.33
CA GLY A 48 -10.08 -20.31 -8.37
C GLY A 48 -10.04 -19.08 -7.44
N PRO A 49 -11.01 -18.93 -6.53
CA PRO A 49 -11.03 -17.87 -5.53
C PRO A 49 -9.75 -17.80 -4.67
N GLY A 50 -9.08 -18.93 -4.45
CA GLY A 50 -7.79 -18.98 -3.75
C GLY A 50 -6.70 -18.12 -4.42
N PHE A 51 -6.74 -17.93 -5.74
CA PHE A 51 -5.82 -17.04 -6.44
C PHE A 51 -6.01 -15.58 -6.01
N LEU A 52 -7.26 -15.09 -5.95
CA LEU A 52 -7.57 -13.73 -5.50
C LEU A 52 -7.07 -13.48 -4.07
N ILE A 53 -7.29 -14.43 -3.16
CA ILE A 53 -6.79 -14.34 -1.79
C ILE A 53 -5.26 -14.32 -1.77
N GLY A 54 -4.62 -15.19 -2.57
CA GLY A 54 -3.17 -15.26 -2.69
C GLY A 54 -2.57 -13.93 -3.17
N THR A 55 -3.08 -13.38 -4.27
CA THR A 55 -2.62 -12.09 -4.80
C THR A 55 -2.83 -10.95 -3.80
N PHE A 56 -3.99 -10.91 -3.13
CA PHE A 56 -4.27 -9.92 -2.10
C PHE A 56 -3.32 -10.04 -0.90
N ALA A 57 -3.08 -11.26 -0.41
CA ALA A 57 -2.19 -11.53 0.71
C ALA A 57 -0.74 -11.14 0.39
N VAL A 58 -0.26 -11.46 -0.82
CA VAL A 58 1.06 -11.04 -1.30
C VAL A 58 1.15 -9.52 -1.36
N GLY A 59 0.13 -8.85 -1.90
CA GLY A 59 0.07 -7.37 -1.92
C GLY A 59 0.15 -6.76 -0.52
N MET A 60 -0.55 -7.33 0.46
CA MET A 60 -0.50 -6.88 1.84
C MET A 60 0.87 -7.14 2.49
N ALA A 61 1.48 -8.29 2.23
CA ALA A 61 2.82 -8.60 2.71
C ALA A 61 3.85 -7.60 2.17
N ILE A 62 3.79 -7.27 0.88
CA ILE A 62 4.66 -6.25 0.26
C ILE A 62 4.49 -4.89 0.96
N ASN A 63 3.25 -4.45 1.20
CA ASN A 63 2.98 -3.20 1.91
C ASN A 63 3.57 -3.20 3.34
N LEU A 64 3.40 -4.29 4.08
CA LEU A 64 3.96 -4.42 5.44
C LEU A 64 5.49 -4.43 5.45
N ILE A 65 6.12 -5.09 4.47
CA ILE A 65 7.57 -5.09 4.31
C ILE A 65 8.06 -3.66 4.06
N ILE A 66 7.45 -2.94 3.12
CA ILE A 66 7.81 -1.56 2.81
C ILE A 66 7.65 -0.66 4.04
N TRP A 67 6.51 -0.76 4.73
CA TRP A 67 6.29 -0.05 5.99
C TRP A 67 7.41 -0.33 6.99
N TYR A 68 7.77 -1.60 7.20
CA TYR A 68 8.86 -1.99 8.10
C TYR A 68 10.19 -1.36 7.69
N PHE A 69 10.55 -1.38 6.41
CA PHE A 69 11.81 -0.82 5.92
C PHE A 69 11.88 0.71 6.06
N ILE A 70 10.76 1.41 5.85
CA ILE A 70 10.67 2.86 6.05
C ILE A 70 10.76 3.20 7.54
N SER A 71 9.96 2.50 8.34
CA SER A 71 9.68 2.82 9.74
C SER A 71 10.79 2.39 10.71
N ARG A 72 11.41 1.24 10.48
CA ARG A 72 12.48 0.67 11.34
C ARG A 72 13.87 0.77 10.71
N ARG A 73 14.01 0.56 9.40
CA ARG A 73 15.32 0.51 8.72
C ARG A 73 15.73 1.84 8.07
N ARG A 74 14.85 2.85 8.10
CA ARG A 74 15.11 4.20 7.54
C ARG A 74 15.59 4.15 6.09
N SER A 75 15.07 3.23 5.29
CA SER A 75 15.54 3.02 3.92
C SER A 75 15.00 4.11 2.98
N LYS A 76 15.92 4.88 2.37
CA LYS A 76 15.60 5.83 1.28
C LYS A 76 15.01 5.11 0.06
N ILE A 77 15.49 3.90 -0.23
CA ILE A 77 15.00 3.09 -1.35
C ILE A 77 13.54 2.71 -1.10
N ALA A 78 13.20 2.24 0.11
CA ALA A 78 11.83 1.86 0.45
C ALA A 78 10.85 3.06 0.36
N LYS A 79 11.30 4.27 0.71
CA LYS A 79 10.53 5.50 0.50
C LYS A 79 10.17 5.69 -0.98
N TRP A 80 11.13 5.55 -1.89
CA TRP A 80 10.86 5.73 -3.33
C TRP A 80 10.02 4.59 -3.90
N ILE A 81 10.23 3.35 -3.46
CA ILE A 81 9.37 2.21 -3.83
C ILE A 81 7.92 2.50 -3.41
N GLN A 82 7.70 3.00 -2.19
CA GLN A 82 6.36 3.36 -1.71
C GLN A 82 5.70 4.42 -2.61
N VAL A 83 6.45 5.42 -3.04
CA VAL A 83 5.94 6.48 -3.93
C VAL A 83 5.55 5.89 -5.28
N VAL A 84 6.41 5.08 -5.88
CA VAL A 84 6.14 4.43 -7.17
C VAL A 84 4.93 3.51 -7.07
N LEU A 85 4.84 2.67 -6.04
CA LEU A 85 3.69 1.79 -5.85
C LEU A 85 2.39 2.55 -5.59
N TYR A 86 2.45 3.66 -4.85
CA TYR A 86 1.29 4.51 -4.64
C TYR A 86 0.80 5.12 -5.96
N VAL A 87 1.70 5.70 -6.76
CA VAL A 87 1.35 6.31 -8.06
C VAL A 87 0.83 5.26 -9.04
N LEU A 88 1.50 4.11 -9.15
CA LEU A 88 1.04 3.00 -9.99
C LEU A 88 -0.33 2.49 -9.53
N GLY A 89 -0.50 2.28 -8.23
CA GLY A 89 -1.78 1.85 -7.65
C GLY A 89 -2.90 2.85 -7.90
N LEU A 90 -2.60 4.15 -7.86
CA LEU A 90 -3.57 5.20 -8.18
C LEU A 90 -3.95 5.18 -9.66
N VAL A 91 -2.98 5.04 -10.57
CA VAL A 91 -3.24 4.93 -12.02
C VAL A 91 -4.07 3.69 -12.33
N PHE A 92 -3.73 2.53 -11.76
CA PHE A 92 -4.52 1.30 -11.92
C PHE A 92 -5.92 1.45 -11.36
N PHE A 93 -6.09 2.10 -10.21
CA PHE A 93 -7.41 2.37 -9.68
C PHE A 93 -8.24 3.27 -10.60
N LEU A 94 -7.68 4.39 -11.07
CA LEU A 94 -8.38 5.32 -11.96
C LEU A 94 -8.76 4.66 -13.30
N THR A 95 -7.85 3.88 -13.89
CA THR A 95 -8.14 3.13 -15.13
C THR A 95 -9.14 2.00 -14.89
N SER A 96 -9.16 1.40 -13.70
CA SER A 96 -10.12 0.37 -13.36
C SER A 96 -11.55 0.91 -13.31
N LEU A 97 -11.80 2.20 -13.02
CA LEU A 97 -13.16 2.73 -12.82
C LEU A 97 -14.14 2.47 -13.97
N ASN A 98 -13.64 2.21 -15.19
CA ASN A 98 -14.44 1.86 -16.36
C ASN A 98 -14.77 0.35 -16.47
N ASN A 99 -14.24 -0.50 -15.59
CA ASN A 99 -14.41 -1.95 -15.58
C ASN A 99 -15.64 -2.38 -14.75
N PRO A 100 -16.44 -3.36 -15.19
CA PRO A 100 -17.55 -3.93 -14.41
C PRO A 100 -17.16 -4.42 -13.00
N LEU A 101 -15.92 -4.86 -12.80
CA LEU A 101 -15.38 -5.33 -11.52
C LEU A 101 -15.10 -4.21 -10.50
N SER A 102 -15.19 -2.95 -10.94
CA SER A 102 -14.80 -1.82 -10.11
C SER A 102 -15.75 -1.53 -8.97
N PRO A 103 -15.20 -1.09 -7.82
CA PRO A 103 -16.01 -0.72 -6.67
C PRO A 103 -16.98 0.41 -7.05
N LYS A 104 -18.25 0.25 -6.66
CA LYS A 104 -19.32 1.25 -6.83
C LYS A 104 -19.90 1.66 -5.48
N GLY A 105 -20.56 2.81 -5.41
CA GLY A 105 -21.26 3.28 -4.20
C GLY A 105 -20.34 3.35 -2.97
N LEU A 106 -20.75 2.71 -1.88
CA LEU A 106 -20.01 2.71 -0.61
C LEU A 106 -18.59 2.12 -0.75
N ALA A 107 -18.43 1.08 -1.57
CA ALA A 107 -17.12 0.48 -1.82
C ALA A 107 -16.17 1.45 -2.53
N LEU A 108 -16.68 2.30 -3.42
CA LEU A 108 -15.89 3.33 -4.09
C LEU A 108 -15.43 4.38 -3.07
N ALA A 109 -16.37 4.87 -2.24
CA ALA A 109 -16.06 5.84 -1.19
C ALA A 109 -15.00 5.30 -0.21
N ALA A 110 -15.12 4.04 0.21
CA ALA A 110 -14.11 3.39 1.05
C ALA A 110 -12.72 3.34 0.40
N ASN A 111 -12.64 2.98 -0.88
CA ASN A 111 -11.37 2.98 -1.61
C ASN A 111 -10.77 4.38 -1.71
N LEU A 112 -11.58 5.40 -2.00
CA LEU A 112 -11.10 6.79 -2.04
C LEU A 112 -10.49 7.23 -0.69
N VAL A 113 -11.13 6.87 0.42
CA VAL A 113 -10.58 7.13 1.77
C VAL A 113 -9.26 6.38 1.99
N ILE A 114 -9.17 5.11 1.58
CA ILE A 114 -7.93 4.33 1.67
C ILE A 114 -6.81 4.98 0.85
N TYR A 115 -7.08 5.40 -0.38
CA TYR A 115 -6.10 6.09 -1.23
C TYR A 115 -5.71 7.46 -0.67
N ALA A 116 -6.63 8.20 -0.05
CA ALA A 116 -6.33 9.45 0.63
C ALA A 116 -5.42 9.22 1.85
N LEU A 117 -5.65 8.16 2.63
CA LEU A 117 -4.79 7.78 3.76
C LEU A 117 -3.39 7.38 3.29
N TYR A 118 -3.27 6.55 2.24
CA TYR A 118 -1.97 6.20 1.66
C TYR A 118 -1.25 7.42 1.07
N GLY A 119 -1.99 8.34 0.45
CA GLY A 119 -1.45 9.61 -0.06
C GLY A 119 -0.93 10.50 1.06
N ALA A 120 -1.72 10.69 2.11
CA ALA A 120 -1.33 11.45 3.29
C ALA A 120 -0.12 10.82 4.00
N ALA A 121 -0.08 9.48 4.11
CA ALA A 121 1.07 8.75 4.63
C ALA A 121 2.31 9.00 3.76
N THR A 122 2.18 8.86 2.43
CA THR A 122 3.29 9.07 1.49
C THR A 122 3.80 10.52 1.55
N TYR A 123 2.91 11.50 1.69
CA TYR A 123 3.28 12.90 1.88
C TYR A 123 4.10 13.14 3.15
N MET A 124 3.76 12.46 4.26
CA MET A 124 4.54 12.56 5.50
C MET A 124 6.00 12.14 5.32
N LEU A 125 6.33 11.29 4.33
CA LEU A 125 7.71 10.87 4.04
C LEU A 125 8.58 11.99 3.45
N PHE A 126 7.99 13.08 2.99
CA PHE A 126 8.68 14.23 2.41
C PHE A 126 8.81 15.42 3.36
N ARG A 127 8.26 15.31 4.58
CA ARG A 127 8.39 16.39 5.57
C ARG A 127 9.86 16.56 6.00
N PRO A 128 10.27 17.80 6.33
CA PRO A 128 11.67 18.12 6.63
C PRO A 128 12.23 17.34 7.84
N ASP A 129 11.39 17.07 8.85
CA ASP A 129 11.75 16.22 10.00
C ASP A 129 12.05 14.76 9.60
N THR A 130 11.50 14.34 8.47
CA THR A 130 11.63 13.00 7.92
C THR A 130 12.85 12.89 7.03
N ALA A 131 13.25 13.97 6.35
CA ALA A 131 14.52 14.02 5.63
C ALA A 131 15.72 13.74 6.56
N ALA A 132 15.72 14.31 7.76
CA ALA A 132 16.74 14.03 8.79
C ALA A 132 16.72 12.58 9.31
N TRP A 133 15.57 11.92 9.25
CA TRP A 133 15.44 10.50 9.60
C TRP A 133 16.13 9.60 8.59
N PHE A 134 15.99 9.90 7.30
CA PHE A 134 16.64 9.17 6.23
C PHE A 134 18.11 9.58 6.03
N GLY A 135 18.50 10.81 6.39
CA GLY A 135 19.83 11.39 6.15
C GLY A 135 20.90 11.06 7.18
N ASN A 136 20.58 10.35 8.27
CA ASN A 136 21.57 9.91 9.26
C ASN A 136 22.32 8.65 8.79
N ASP A 137 22.96 8.75 7.63
CA ASP A 137 24.01 7.82 7.26
C ASP A 137 25.12 8.03 8.29
N ARG A 138 25.42 7.02 9.10
CA ARG A 138 26.60 7.04 9.97
C ARG A 138 27.78 7.15 9.01
N VAL A 139 28.36 8.35 8.89
CA VAL A 139 29.69 8.48 8.31
C VAL A 139 30.59 7.64 9.21
N ASP A 140 31.02 6.49 8.72
CA ASP A 140 31.94 5.63 9.43
C ASP A 140 33.28 6.39 9.53
N PRO A 141 33.73 6.80 10.72
CA PRO A 141 34.98 7.55 10.85
C PRO A 141 36.19 6.74 10.40
N ASP A 142 36.07 5.42 10.25
CA ASP A 142 37.11 4.55 9.72
C ASP A 142 37.06 4.43 8.18
N ALA A 143 36.10 5.04 7.47
CA ALA A 143 36.06 5.06 6.00
C ALA A 143 37.19 5.89 5.35
N PHE A 144 37.92 6.65 6.15
CA PHE A 144 39.05 7.49 5.72
C PHE A 144 40.40 7.04 6.32
N ARG A 145 40.46 5.84 6.92
CA ARG A 145 41.69 5.25 7.46
C ARG A 145 42.31 4.21 6.54
#